data_AF-A0A538QTK5-F1
#
_entry.id   AF-A0A538QTK5-F1
#
_cell.length_a   1.000
_cell.length_b   1.000
_cell.length_c   1.000
_cell.angle_alpha   90.00
_cell.angle_beta   90.00
_cell.angle_gamma   90.00
#
_symmetry.space_group_name_H-M   'P 1'
#
loop_
_entity.id
_entity.type
_entity.pdbx_description
1 polymer ?
#
loop_
_entity_poly.entity_id
_entity_poly.type
_entity_poly.pdbx_seq_one_letter_code
_entity_poly.pdbx_strand_id
1 'polypeptide(L)'
;MSELRRAARLVVNAPAIVESIGQGPMHLHPNLEAVFRRVQADTTTVGQSFPAVVRDLSTNGAFISAAPLPLLSRVAVKFDVKGIGSVDAVGWVLWQRAADCELPAPSGTVLLPRGFGVLFESIPLEIRSAIAAAVARA
;
A
#
# COMPACT_ATOMS: atom_id res chain seq x y z
N MET A 1 -15.08 11.65 -18.33
CA MET A 1 -13.86 11.95 -17.57
C MET A 1 -13.04 10.69 -17.55
N SER A 2 -11.80 10.69 -18.06
CA SER A 2 -10.96 9.50 -17.94
C SER A 2 -10.58 9.34 -16.46
N GLU A 3 -10.79 8.15 -15.91
CA GLU A 3 -10.30 7.76 -14.58
C GLU A 3 -8.78 7.58 -14.62
N LEU A 4 -8.05 8.67 -14.87
CA LEU A 4 -6.61 8.67 -14.75
C LEU A 4 -6.25 8.68 -13.26
N ARG A 5 -5.22 7.92 -12.89
CA ARG A 5 -4.71 7.88 -11.52
C ARG A 5 -4.34 9.30 -11.07
N ARG A 6 -4.87 9.72 -9.92
CA ARG A 6 -4.67 11.09 -9.38
C ARG A 6 -3.22 11.43 -9.01
N ALA A 7 -2.38 10.42 -8.75
CA ALA A 7 -0.98 10.60 -8.40
C ALA A 7 -0.09 9.76 -9.31
N ALA A 8 0.92 10.40 -9.91
CA ALA A 8 1.99 9.72 -10.61
C ALA A 8 2.79 8.81 -9.65
N ARG A 9 3.37 7.74 -10.19
CA ARG A 9 4.01 6.67 -9.42
C ARG A 9 5.46 6.49 -9.86
N LEU A 10 6.36 6.30 -8.91
CA LEU A 10 7.72 5.85 -9.14
C LEU A 10 7.73 4.33 -9.25
N VAL A 11 8.38 3.82 -10.29
CA VAL A 11 8.73 2.39 -10.35
C VAL A 11 9.93 2.17 -9.43
N VAL A 12 9.80 1.24 -8.50
CA VAL A 12 10.85 0.90 -7.54
C VAL A 12 11.01 -0.61 -7.44
N ASN A 13 12.10 -1.06 -6.84
CA ASN A 13 12.31 -2.47 -6.53
C ASN A 13 12.94 -2.58 -5.15
N ALA A 14 12.12 -2.36 -4.12
CA ALA A 14 12.58 -2.24 -2.74
C ALA A 14 12.11 -3.44 -1.90
N PRO A 15 13.03 -4.25 -1.34
CA PRO A 15 12.68 -5.24 -0.33
C PRO A 15 11.98 -4.57 0.85
N ALA A 16 10.95 -5.23 1.37
CA ALA A 16 10.12 -4.70 2.44
C ALA A 16 9.75 -5.78 3.45
N ILE A 17 9.44 -5.36 4.66
CA ILE A 17 8.72 -6.16 5.65
C ILE A 17 7.29 -5.61 5.75
N VAL A 18 6.31 -6.49 5.60
CA VAL A 18 4.89 -6.18 5.77
C VAL A 18 4.38 -6.91 7.00
N GLU A 19 3.64 -6.20 7.84
CA GLU A 19 2.96 -6.76 9.00
C GLU A 19 1.47 -6.43 8.94
N SER A 20 0.60 -7.41 9.11
CA SER A 20 -0.84 -7.18 9.27
C SER A 20 -1.12 -6.81 10.72
N ILE A 21 -1.50 -5.56 10.98
CA ILE A 21 -1.56 -5.01 12.34
C ILE A 21 -2.99 -4.90 12.90
N GLY A 22 -4.00 -5.24 12.10
CA GLY A 22 -5.40 -5.11 12.49
C GLY A 22 -5.81 -3.65 12.74
N GLN A 23 -7.02 -3.47 13.29
CA GLN A 23 -7.55 -2.15 13.63
C GLN A 23 -7.56 -1.98 15.15
N GLY A 24 -6.98 -0.88 15.64
CA GLY A 24 -6.97 -0.58 17.07
C GLY A 24 -8.38 -0.36 17.63
N PRO A 25 -8.62 -0.71 18.92
CA PRO A 25 -9.88 -0.45 19.58
C PRO A 25 -10.15 1.06 19.59
N MET A 26 -11.40 1.43 19.34
CA MET A 26 -11.83 2.82 19.40
C MET A 26 -12.98 2.93 20.39
N HIS A 27 -12.74 3.66 21.47
CA HIS A 27 -13.76 3.94 22.48
C HIS A 27 -14.48 5.22 22.09
N LEU A 28 -15.77 5.10 21.76
CA LEU A 28 -16.63 6.23 21.42
C LEU A 28 -17.55 6.53 22.60
N HIS A 29 -17.99 7.78 22.69
CA HIS A 29 -19.10 8.13 23.57
C HIS A 29 -20.37 7.35 23.13
N PRO A 30 -21.23 6.86 24.04
CA PRO A 30 -22.38 6.03 23.67
C PRO A 30 -23.31 6.64 22.60
N ASN A 31 -23.60 7.94 22.70
CA ASN A 31 -24.42 8.64 21.69
C ASN A 31 -23.80 8.60 20.29
N LEU A 32 -22.48 8.61 20.19
CA LEU A 32 -21.78 8.54 18.92
C LEU A 32 -21.70 7.09 18.43
N GLU A 33 -21.43 6.13 19.32
CA GLU A 33 -21.42 4.70 18.98
C GLU A 33 -22.73 4.24 18.33
N ALA A 34 -23.88 4.78 18.80
CA ALA A 34 -25.20 4.46 18.27
C ALA A 34 -25.41 4.87 16.79
N VAL A 35 -24.66 5.86 16.30
CA VAL A 35 -24.82 6.39 14.93
C VAL A 35 -23.57 6.21 14.08
N PHE A 36 -22.46 5.78 14.68
CA PHE A 36 -21.19 5.65 14.03
C PHE A 36 -21.11 4.36 13.21
N ARG A 37 -20.54 4.46 12.00
CA ARG A 37 -20.24 3.30 11.15
C ARG A 37 -18.77 3.33 10.78
N ARG A 38 -18.12 2.18 10.90
CA ARG A 38 -16.71 1.99 10.56
C ARG A 38 -16.55 0.87 9.55
N VAL A 39 -15.58 1.03 8.66
CA VAL A 39 -15.02 -0.11 7.95
C VAL A 39 -14.30 -1.00 8.96
N GLN A 40 -14.66 -2.29 8.95
CA GLN A 40 -13.99 -3.31 9.74
C GLN A 40 -12.78 -3.83 8.95
N ALA A 41 -11.62 -3.84 9.59
CA ALA A 41 -10.46 -4.48 8.99
C ALA A 41 -10.68 -5.99 8.88
N ASP A 42 -10.13 -6.58 7.83
CA ASP A 42 -10.01 -8.04 7.80
C ASP A 42 -9.02 -8.47 8.90
N THR A 43 -9.45 -9.40 9.75
CA THR A 43 -8.70 -9.86 10.92
C THR A 43 -8.01 -11.22 10.71
N THR A 44 -8.21 -11.87 9.57
CA THR A 44 -7.77 -13.25 9.33
C THR A 44 -6.25 -13.42 9.33
N THR A 45 -5.51 -12.36 9.01
CA THR A 45 -4.05 -12.38 8.90
C THR A 45 -3.34 -11.55 9.97
N VAL A 46 -4.05 -11.01 10.97
CA VAL A 46 -3.46 -10.10 11.96
C VAL A 46 -2.35 -10.80 12.75
N GLY A 47 -1.25 -10.07 12.97
CA GLY A 47 -0.02 -10.56 13.60
C GLY A 47 0.94 -11.27 12.64
N GLN A 48 0.53 -11.53 11.39
CA GLN A 48 1.44 -12.07 10.39
C GLN A 48 2.41 -11.00 9.91
N SER A 49 3.69 -11.35 9.87
CA SER A 49 4.78 -10.53 9.33
C SER A 49 5.54 -11.34 8.29
N PHE A 50 5.82 -10.74 7.12
CA PHE A 50 6.44 -11.45 6.00
C PHE A 50 7.28 -10.52 5.10
N PRO A 51 8.32 -11.08 4.44
CA PRO A 51 9.08 -10.34 3.44
C PRO A 51 8.27 -10.14 2.15
N ALA A 52 8.43 -8.97 1.54
CA ALA A 52 7.75 -8.58 0.30
C ALA A 52 8.63 -7.65 -0.55
N VAL A 53 8.12 -7.22 -1.71
CA VAL A 53 8.83 -6.25 -2.56
C VAL A 53 7.89 -5.13 -3.00
N VAL A 54 8.22 -3.88 -2.67
CA VAL A 54 7.53 -2.71 -3.22
C VAL A 54 7.97 -2.53 -4.68
N ARG A 55 7.01 -2.54 -5.61
CA ARG A 55 7.26 -2.41 -7.05
C ARG A 55 6.94 -1.03 -7.60
N ASP A 56 6.01 -0.33 -6.96
CA ASP A 56 5.75 1.05 -7.27
C ASP A 56 5.29 1.82 -6.02
N LEU A 57 5.49 3.14 -6.07
CA LEU A 57 5.24 4.04 -4.94
C LEU A 57 4.69 5.37 -5.44
N SER A 58 3.69 5.91 -4.75
CA SER A 58 3.25 7.29 -4.90
C SER A 58 3.10 7.95 -3.54
N THR A 59 2.78 9.24 -3.54
CA THR A 59 2.46 9.97 -2.31
C THR A 59 1.30 9.35 -1.54
N ASN A 60 0.40 8.62 -2.20
CA ASN A 60 -0.81 8.07 -1.58
C ASN A 60 -0.71 6.59 -1.24
N GLY A 61 0.21 5.83 -1.85
CA GLY A 61 0.22 4.39 -1.66
C GLY A 61 1.26 3.65 -2.49
N ALA A 62 1.32 2.35 -2.31
CA ALA A 62 2.31 1.46 -2.94
C ALA A 62 1.65 0.21 -3.52
N PHE A 63 2.25 -0.36 -4.56
CA PHE A 63 1.98 -1.75 -4.95
C PHE A 63 3.09 -2.66 -4.43
N ILE A 64 2.68 -3.74 -3.76
CA ILE A 64 3.56 -4.69 -3.09
C ILE A 64 3.36 -6.06 -3.71
N SER A 65 4.45 -6.63 -4.21
CA SER A 65 4.54 -7.99 -4.74
C SER A 65 4.77 -8.97 -3.59
N ALA A 66 3.79 -9.85 -3.33
CA ALA A 66 3.82 -10.89 -2.31
C ALA A 66 2.59 -11.81 -2.46
N ALA A 67 2.41 -12.78 -1.56
CA ALA A 67 1.12 -13.43 -1.39
C ALA A 67 0.04 -12.35 -1.10
N PRO A 68 -1.08 -12.33 -1.83
CA PRO A 68 -2.14 -11.34 -1.61
C PRO A 68 -2.70 -11.39 -0.19
N LEU A 69 -2.86 -10.22 0.43
CA LEU A 69 -3.62 -10.08 1.67
C LEU A 69 -5.11 -9.85 1.36
N PRO A 70 -6.01 -10.22 2.28
CA PRO A 70 -7.42 -9.87 2.17
C PRO A 70 -7.64 -8.38 1.95
N LEU A 71 -8.72 -8.04 1.25
CA LEU A 71 -9.14 -6.65 1.14
C LEU A 71 -9.51 -6.12 2.52
N LEU A 72 -9.24 -4.84 2.74
CA LEU A 72 -9.43 -4.15 4.01
C LEU A 72 -8.53 -4.65 5.15
N SER A 73 -7.50 -5.45 4.88
CA SER A 73 -6.42 -5.64 5.85
C SER A 73 -5.71 -4.31 6.10
N ARG A 74 -5.44 -4.00 7.37
CA ARG A 74 -4.59 -2.87 7.77
C ARG A 74 -3.16 -3.38 8.01
N VAL A 75 -2.20 -2.73 7.39
CA VAL A 75 -0.80 -3.19 7.35
C VAL A 75 0.18 -2.10 7.75
N ALA A 76 1.25 -2.47 8.44
CA ALA A 76 2.47 -1.69 8.55
C ALA A 76 3.47 -2.19 7.50
N VAL A 77 4.19 -1.28 6.85
CA VAL A 77 5.14 -1.59 5.78
C VAL A 77 6.43 -0.81 6.00
N LYS A 78 7.56 -1.53 6.01
CA LYS A 78 8.89 -0.97 6.28
C LYS A 78 9.82 -1.31 5.12
N PHE A 79 10.48 -0.30 4.52
CA PHE A 79 11.37 -0.49 3.38
C PHE A 79 12.27 0.73 3.14
N ASP A 80 13.35 0.55 2.38
CA ASP A 80 14.25 1.65 2.00
C ASP A 80 14.15 1.96 0.51
N VAL A 81 14.12 3.24 0.15
CA VAL A 81 14.15 3.69 -1.25
C VAL A 81 15.39 4.54 -1.50
N LYS A 82 16.20 4.13 -2.47
CA LYS A 82 17.41 4.87 -2.87
C LYS A 82 17.05 6.31 -3.26
N GLY A 83 17.70 7.28 -2.62
CA GLY A 83 17.47 8.71 -2.87
C GLY A 83 16.29 9.32 -2.13
N ILE A 84 15.54 8.53 -1.34
CA ILE A 84 14.46 9.01 -0.46
C ILE A 84 14.80 8.69 1.00
N GLY A 85 15.21 7.46 1.30
CA GLY A 85 15.53 6.99 2.64
C GLY A 85 14.58 5.89 3.12
N SER A 86 14.53 5.71 4.44
CA SER A 86 13.69 4.69 5.08
C SER A 86 12.25 5.13 5.16
N VAL A 87 11.35 4.23 4.80
CA VAL A 87 9.90 4.42 4.79
C VAL A 87 9.28 3.48 5.81
N ASP A 88 8.59 4.06 6.78
CA ASP A 88 7.70 3.36 7.70
C ASP A 88 6.28 3.90 7.48
N ALA A 89 5.37 3.06 7.01
CA ALA A 89 4.03 3.47 6.63
C ALA A 89 2.98 2.50 7.17
N VAL A 90 1.82 3.04 7.54
CA VAL A 90 0.61 2.25 7.81
C VAL A 90 -0.40 2.52 6.71
N GLY A 91 -1.10 1.47 6.26
CA GLY A 91 -2.11 1.63 5.24
C GLY A 91 -3.11 0.48 5.14
N TRP A 92 -4.01 0.63 4.18
CA TRP A 92 -5.11 -0.29 3.91
C TRP A 92 -4.93 -1.00 2.59
N VAL A 93 -5.13 -2.31 2.59
CA VAL A 93 -5.19 -3.11 1.37
C VAL A 93 -6.53 -2.85 0.69
N LEU A 94 -6.53 -2.10 -0.42
CA LEU A 94 -7.77 -1.72 -1.11
C LEU A 94 -8.00 -2.46 -2.43
N TRP A 95 -6.95 -3.06 -2.99
CA TRP A 95 -7.05 -3.92 -4.16
C TRP A 95 -5.95 -4.97 -4.14
N GLN A 96 -6.18 -6.07 -4.86
CA GLN A 96 -5.23 -7.16 -4.99
C GLN A 96 -5.12 -7.64 -6.43
N ARG A 97 -3.94 -8.12 -6.78
CA ARG A 97 -3.69 -8.92 -7.98
C ARG A 97 -3.48 -10.36 -7.52
N ALA A 98 -4.51 -11.19 -7.69
CA ALA A 98 -4.55 -12.54 -7.13
C ALA A 98 -3.51 -13.51 -7.72
N ALA A 99 -3.15 -13.31 -8.99
CA ALA A 99 -2.19 -14.12 -9.73
C ALA A 99 -1.28 -13.24 -10.58
N ASP A 100 -0.12 -13.77 -10.96
CA ASP A 100 0.73 -13.12 -11.95
C ASP A 100 -0.08 -13.02 -13.25
N CYS A 101 0.06 -11.91 -13.97
CA CYS A 101 -0.64 -11.73 -15.24
C CYS A 101 0.27 -11.10 -16.29
N GLU A 102 0.02 -11.47 -17.54
CA GLU A 102 0.71 -10.94 -18.69
C GLU A 102 -0.13 -9.84 -19.34
N LEU A 103 0.49 -8.70 -19.64
CA LEU A 103 -0.15 -7.63 -20.40
C LEU A 103 0.59 -7.37 -21.71
N PRO A 104 -0.13 -7.05 -22.80
CA PRO A 104 0.48 -6.55 -24.02
C PRO A 104 1.17 -5.20 -23.78
N ALA A 105 2.38 -5.05 -24.31
CA ALA A 105 3.17 -3.84 -24.33
C ALA A 105 3.76 -3.60 -25.73
N PRO A 106 4.15 -2.36 -26.10
CA PRO A 106 4.73 -2.08 -27.41
C PRO A 106 5.98 -2.90 -27.75
N SER A 107 6.73 -3.33 -26.73
CA SER A 107 7.95 -4.13 -26.86
C SER A 107 7.75 -5.64 -26.61
N GLY A 108 6.50 -6.13 -26.54
CA GLY A 108 6.19 -7.53 -26.28
C GLY A 108 5.21 -7.70 -25.11
N THR A 109 5.41 -8.71 -24.27
CA THR A 109 4.56 -8.95 -23.09
C THR A 109 5.28 -8.50 -21.82
N VAL A 110 4.56 -7.81 -20.92
CA VAL A 110 5.05 -7.51 -19.58
C VAL A 110 4.40 -8.43 -18.56
N LEU A 111 5.21 -9.11 -17.74
CA LEU A 111 4.74 -9.90 -16.61
C LEU A 111 4.53 -9.00 -15.40
N LEU A 112 3.31 -9.01 -14.88
CA LEU A 112 2.91 -8.28 -13.69
C LEU A 112 2.74 -9.25 -12.52
N PRO A 113 3.53 -9.11 -11.44
CA PRO A 113 3.50 -10.07 -10.35
C PRO A 113 2.24 -9.93 -9.50
N ARG A 114 1.76 -11.03 -8.93
CA ARG A 114 0.72 -11.06 -7.89
C ARG A 114 1.13 -10.23 -6.69
N GLY A 115 0.14 -9.72 -5.97
CA GLY A 115 0.36 -8.85 -4.83
C GLY A 115 -0.85 -8.01 -4.48
N PHE A 116 -0.62 -6.89 -3.82
CA PHE A 116 -1.69 -6.01 -3.34
C PHE A 116 -1.27 -4.55 -3.31
N GLY A 117 -2.26 -3.67 -3.42
CA GLY A 117 -2.10 -2.23 -3.30
C GLY A 117 -2.46 -1.74 -1.91
N VAL A 118 -1.57 -0.93 -1.35
CA VAL A 118 -1.73 -0.29 -0.04
C VAL A 118 -2.01 1.19 -0.26
N LEU A 119 -3.13 1.68 0.28
CA LEU A 119 -3.37 3.12 0.46
C LEU A 119 -2.82 3.53 1.81
N PHE A 120 -1.91 4.51 1.84
CA PHE A 120 -1.31 4.99 3.08
C PHE A 120 -2.32 5.77 3.92
N GLU A 121 -2.54 5.27 5.13
CA GLU A 121 -3.19 5.99 6.23
C GLU A 121 -2.20 6.95 6.88
N SER A 122 -0.97 6.48 7.15
CA SER A 122 0.11 7.28 7.71
C SER A 122 1.44 6.96 7.03
N ILE A 123 2.24 8.00 6.83
CA ILE A 123 3.62 7.97 6.34
C ILE A 123 4.27 9.28 6.78
N PRO A 124 5.56 9.31 7.15
CA PRO A 124 6.24 10.54 7.52
C PRO A 124 6.12 11.62 6.45
N LEU A 125 5.93 12.88 6.87
CA LEU A 125 5.63 13.99 5.98
C LEU A 125 6.81 14.31 5.06
N GLU A 126 8.02 14.20 5.58
CA GLU A 126 9.29 14.35 4.87
C GLU A 126 9.44 13.29 3.78
N ILE A 127 9.06 12.04 4.06
CA ILE A 127 9.05 10.96 3.07
C ILE A 127 8.00 11.21 1.99
N ARG A 128 6.79 11.62 2.39
CA ARG A 128 5.73 11.98 1.43
C ARG A 128 6.18 13.09 0.47
N SER A 129 6.86 14.11 1.01
CA SER A 129 7.40 15.24 0.25
C SER A 129 8.54 14.80 -0.67
N ALA A 130 9.43 13.93 -0.20
CA ALA A 130 10.52 13.38 -1.01
C ALA A 130 10.00 12.51 -2.17
N ILE A 131 8.96 11.69 -1.93
CA ILE A 131 8.29 10.93 -2.99
C ILE A 131 7.67 11.90 -4.02
N ALA A 132 6.95 12.93 -3.57
CA ALA A 132 6.34 13.91 -4.47
C ALA A 132 7.40 14.60 -5.35
N ALA A 133 8.52 15.00 -4.75
CA ALA A 133 9.62 15.63 -5.48
C ALA A 133 10.30 14.67 -6.46
N ALA A 134 10.47 13.40 -6.09
CA ALA A 134 11.03 12.37 -6.98
C ALA A 134 10.10 12.07 -8.15
N VAL A 135 8.79 11.96 -7.92
CA VAL A 135 7.78 11.78 -8.97
C VAL A 135 7.80 12.95 -9.96
N ALA A 136 7.95 14.19 -9.48
CA ALA A 136 7.97 15.37 -10.35
C ALA A 136 9.23 15.46 -11.24
N ARG A 137 10.27 14.68 -10.95
CA ARG A 137 11.53 14.63 -11.72
C ARG A 137 11.64 13.43 -12.65
N ALA A 138 10.76 12.44 -12.51
CA ALA A 138 10.76 11.19 -13.27
C ALA A 138 9.95 11.34 -14.56
#